data_AF-A0A0V0GHG0-F1
#
_entry.id   AF-A0A0V0GHG0-F1
#
_cell.length_a   1.000
_cell.length_b   1.000
_cell.length_c   1.000
_cell.angle_alpha   90.00
_cell.angle_beta   90.00
_cell.angle_gamma   90.00
#
_symmetry.space_group_name_H-M   'P 1'
#
loop_
_entity.id
_entity.type
_entity.pdbx_description
1 polymer ?
#
loop_
_entity_poly.entity_id
_entity_poly.type
_entity_poly.pdbx_seq_one_letter_code
_entity_poly.pdbx_strand_id
1 'polypeptide(L)' 'MASLSLARAMRVKNKTPAPIQITAEQILREARERQEAEIRLPKQKISDPTEVADYRLRKRKEFEGLISRVGWNKSVWVK' A
#
# COMPACT_ATOMS: atom_id res chain seq x y z
N MET A 1 32.85 -13.96 -37.57
CA MET A 1 32.00 -15.10 -37.16
C MET A 1 31.56 -14.87 -35.72
N ALA A 2 30.42 -14.19 -35.52
CA ALA A 2 29.90 -13.89 -34.19
C ALA A 2 29.28 -15.16 -33.58
N SER A 3 29.74 -15.53 -32.39
CA SER A 3 29.20 -16.64 -31.61
C SER A 3 27.76 -16.33 -31.18
N LEU A 4 26.80 -17.14 -31.63
CA LEU A 4 25.45 -17.14 -31.07
C LEU A 4 25.56 -17.44 -29.58
N SER A 5 25.11 -16.50 -28.74
CA SER A 5 24.96 -16.74 -27.31
C SER A 5 23.99 -17.91 -27.12
N LEU A 6 24.51 -19.06 -26.70
CA LEU A 6 23.74 -20.23 -26.33
C LEU A 6 22.64 -19.77 -25.37
N ALA A 7 21.38 -19.83 -25.82
CA ALA A 7 20.22 -19.49 -25.00
C ALA A 7 20.40 -20.16 -23.64
N ARG A 8 20.52 -19.35 -22.58
CA ARG A 8 20.83 -19.77 -21.21
C ARG A 8 20.05 -21.04 -20.90
N ALA A 9 20.73 -22.18 -20.89
CA ALA A 9 20.11 -23.47 -20.64
C ALA A 9 19.27 -23.36 -19.37
N MET A 10 17.95 -23.38 -19.52
CA MET A 10 17.03 -23.23 -18.40
C MET A 10 17.24 -24.46 -17.52
N ARG A 11 17.76 -24.27 -16.30
CA ARG A 11 17.94 -25.35 -15.34
C ARG A 11 16.63 -26.12 -15.22
N VAL A 12 16.67 -27.42 -15.53
CA VAL A 12 15.55 -28.32 -15.33
C VAL A 12 15.20 -28.31 -13.85
N LYS A 13 13.95 -27.97 -13.51
CA LYS A 13 13.45 -27.98 -12.14
C LYS A 13 12.84 -29.35 -11.83
N ASN A 14 13.07 -29.84 -10.62
CA ASN A 14 12.41 -31.04 -10.12
C ASN A 14 10.89 -30.78 -9.98
N LYS A 15 10.06 -31.73 -10.41
CA LYS A 15 8.58 -31.69 -10.35
C LYS A 15 7.98 -32.72 -9.38
N THR A 16 8.78 -33.33 -8.51
CA THR A 16 8.28 -34.20 -7.44
C THR A 16 7.31 -33.42 -6.55
N PRO A 17 6.27 -34.08 -6.01
CA PRO A 17 5.33 -33.43 -5.11
C PRO A 17 6.07 -32.88 -3.88
N ALA A 18 5.68 -31.68 -3.46
CA ALA A 18 6.23 -31.08 -2.25
C ALA A 18 5.77 -31.88 -1.02
N PRO A 19 6.68 -32.18 -0.06
CA PRO A 19 6.32 -32.90 1.16
C PRO A 19 5.38 -32.07 2.07
N ILE A 20 5.45 -30.75 1.97
CA ILE A 20 4.59 -29.80 2.69
C ILE A 20 3.88 -28.94 1.65
N GLN A 21 2.56 -28.87 1.74
CA GLN A 21 1.74 -28.01 0.90
C GLN A 21 1.53 -26.67 1.59
N ILE A 22 1.59 -25.58 0.82
CA ILE A 22 1.32 -24.24 1.34
C ILE A 22 -0.19 -24.09 1.48
N THR A 23 -0.65 -23.81 2.70
CA THR A 23 -2.08 -23.61 3.00
C THR A 23 -2.47 -22.13 2.95
N ALA A 24 -3.77 -21.86 2.81
CA ALA A 24 -4.29 -20.49 2.87
C ALA A 24 -3.98 -19.81 4.21
N GLU A 25 -4.10 -20.55 5.31
CA GLU A 25 -3.78 -20.06 6.66
C GLU A 25 -2.31 -19.65 6.77
N GLN A 26 -1.38 -20.45 6.24
CA GLN A 26 0.05 -20.13 6.25
C GLN A 26 0.32 -18.81 5.54
N ILE A 27 -0.25 -18.60 4.35
CA ILE A 27 -0.11 -17.35 3.59
C ILE A 27 -0.67 -16.16 4.37
N LEU A 28 -1.87 -16.28 4.94
CA LEU A 28 -2.51 -15.19 5.67
C LEU A 28 -1.74 -14.82 6.95
N ARG A 29 -1.22 -15.82 7.67
CA ARG A 29 -0.40 -15.62 8.86
C ARG A 29 0.92 -14.93 8.52
N GLU A 30 1.62 -15.44 7.51
CA GLU A 30 2.90 -14.91 7.06
C GLU A 30 2.76 -13.49 6.49
N ALA A 31 1.67 -13.21 5.76
CA ALA A 31 1.34 -11.87 5.28
C ALA A 31 1.11 -10.89 6.44
N ARG A 32 0.42 -11.31 7.50
CA ARG A 32 0.19 -10.48 8.68
C ARG A 32 1.48 -10.23 9.47
N GLU A 33 2.31 -11.25 9.65
CA GLU A 33 3.59 -11.15 10.39
C GLU A 33 4.62 -10.28 9.64
N ARG A 34 4.62 -10.33 8.31
CA ARG A 34 5.50 -9.52 7.46
C ARG A 34 4.89 -8.19 7.02
N GLN A 35 3.70 -7.85 7.49
CA GLN A 35 3.10 -6.57 7.15
C GLN A 35 3.99 -5.46 7.73
N GLU A 36 4.66 -4.72 6.84
CA GLU A 36 5.48 -3.58 7.23
C GLU A 36 4.62 -2.59 8.03
N ALA A 37 5.23 -1.98 9.04
CA ALA A 37 4.55 -0.98 9.84
C ALA A 37 4.08 0.15 8.92
N GLU A 38 2.80 0.53 9.08
CA GLU A 38 2.25 1.65 8.33
C GLU A 38 3.13 2.88 8.56
N ILE A 39 3.72 3.42 7.49
CA ILE A 39 4.60 4.58 7.54
C ILE A 39 3.74 5.77 7.98
N ARG A 40 3.77 6.06 9.28
CA ARG A 40 3.08 7.22 9.84
C ARG A 40 3.84 8.46 9.42
N LEU A 41 3.15 9.38 8.74
CA LEU A 41 3.72 10.69 8.46
C LEU A 41 4.10 11.38 9.79
N PRO A 42 5.22 12.11 9.81
CA PRO A 42 5.63 12.84 11.00
C PRO A 42 4.54 13.85 11.40
N LYS A 43 4.36 14.04 12.71
CA LYS A 43 3.46 15.07 13.24
C LYS A 43 4.02 16.45 12.89
N GLN A 44 3.51 17.05 11.82
CA GLN A 44 3.86 18.42 11.42
C GLN A 44 3.25 19.41 12.42
N LYS A 45 4.10 20.24 13.04
CA LYS A 45 3.66 21.40 13.82
C LYS A 45 3.51 22.58 12.88
N ILE A 46 2.39 23.28 12.93
CA ILE A 46 2.12 24.47 12.13
C ILE A 46 2.23 25.66 13.07
N SER A 47 3.14 26.59 12.80
CA SER A 47 3.38 27.76 13.66
C SER A 47 3.04 29.09 12.98
N ASP A 48 3.13 29.15 11.66
CA ASP A 48 2.87 30.39 10.90
C ASP A 48 1.39 30.52 10.49
N PRO A 49 0.76 31.70 10.60
CA PRO A 49 -0.64 31.90 10.21
C PRO A 49 -0.92 31.61 8.72
N THR A 50 0.06 31.81 7.83
CA THR A 50 -0.07 31.51 6.40
C THR A 50 -0.16 30.01 6.18
N GLU A 51 0.73 29.25 6.83
CA GLU A 51 0.70 27.78 6.79
C GLU A 51 -0.61 27.21 7.36
N VAL A 52 -1.18 27.86 8.40
CA VAL A 52 -2.50 27.47 8.95
C VAL A 52 -3.60 27.66 7.90
N ALA A 53 -3.58 28.76 7.16
CA ALA A 53 -4.56 29.04 6.12
C ALA A 53 -4.49 28.00 4.99
N ASP A 54 -3.28 27.69 4.52
CA ASP A 54 -3.04 26.68 3.49
C ASP A 54 -3.46 25.28 3.96
N TYR A 55 -3.14 24.93 5.21
CA TYR A 55 -3.58 23.67 5.81
C TYR A 55 -5.11 23.55 5.86
N ARG A 56 -5.80 24.62 6.30
CA ARG A 56 -7.27 24.66 6.35
C ARG A 56 -7.88 24.53 4.96
N LEU A 57 -7.33 25.22 3.96
CA LEU A 57 -7.81 25.14 2.58
C LEU A 57 -7.64 23.73 2.01
N ARG A 58 -6.47 23.13 2.19
CA ARG A 58 -6.20 21.74 1.76
C ARG A 58 -7.16 20.76 2.40
N LYS A 59 -7.34 20.86 3.73
CA LYS A 59 -8.27 19.99 4.46
C LYS A 59 -9.72 20.18 4.03
N ARG A 60 -10.17 21.41 3.82
CA ARG A 60 -11.52 21.69 3.31
C ARG A 60 -11.76 20.99 1.98
N LYS A 61 -10.83 21.11 1.03
CA LYS A 61 -10.93 20.46 -0.28
C LYS A 61 -10.98 18.93 -0.18
N GLU A 62 -10.19 18.33 0.70
CA GLU A 62 -10.25 16.88 0.98
C GLU A 62 -11.63 16.46 1.49
N PHE A 63 -12.20 17.20 2.45
CA PHE A 63 -13.53 16.92 3.00
C PHE A 63 -14.65 17.14 1.97
N GLU A 64 -14.65 18.27 1.27
CA GLU A 64 -15.64 18.56 0.22
C GLU A 64 -15.62 17.53 -0.90
N GLY A 65 -14.43 17.07 -1.31
CA GLY A 65 -14.30 15.98 -2.29
C GLY A 65 -14.83 14.64 -1.78
N LEU A 66 -14.73 14.36 -0.47
CA LEU A 66 -15.32 13.16 0.13
C LEU A 66 -16.85 13.28 0.24
N ILE A 67 -17.35 14.42 0.68
CA ILE A 67 -18.79 14.72 0.76
C ILE A 67 -19.43 14.65 -0.63
N SER A 68 -18.77 15.18 -1.65
CA SER A 68 -19.26 15.13 -3.03
C SER A 68 -19.43 13.69 -3.54
N ARG A 69 -18.55 12.77 -3.12
CA ARG A 69 -18.60 11.35 -3.52
C ARG A 69 -19.54 10.51 -2.67
N VAL A 70 -19.58 10.74 -1.36
CA VAL A 70 -20.22 9.84 -0.38
C VAL A 70 -21.06 10.62 0.63
N GLY A 71 -21.73 11.68 0.18
CA GLY A 71 -22.48 12.60 1.05
C GLY A 71 -23.67 11.97 1.78
N TRP A 72 -24.12 10.78 1.37
CA TRP A 72 -25.14 10.01 2.08
C TRP A 72 -24.61 9.40 3.39
N ASN A 73 -23.30 9.19 3.51
CA ASN A 73 -22.71 8.65 4.72
C ASN A 73 -22.50 9.77 5.76
N LYS A 74 -23.29 9.73 6.82
CA LYS A 74 -23.27 10.72 7.91
C LYS A 74 -21.92 10.82 8.61
N SER A 75 -21.10 9.75 8.60
CA SER A 75 -19.75 9.76 9.20
C SER A 75 -18.76 10.66 8.44
N VAL A 76 -19.08 11.06 7.20
CA VAL A 76 -18.23 11.96 6.42
C VAL A 76 -18.42 13.43 6.84
N TRP A 77 -19.62 13.75 7.35
CA TRP A 77 -19.97 15.09 7.83
C TRP A 77 -19.47 15.36 9.25
N VAL A 78 -19.32 14.31 10.06
CA VAL A 78 -18.90 14.38 11.46
C VAL A 78 -17.71 13.44 11.65
N LYS A 79 -16.52 14.02 11.81
CA LYS A 79 -15.28 13.29 12.09
C LYS A 79 -14.91 13.33 13.56
#